data_AF-A0A952TQT6-F1
#
_entry.id   AF-A0A952TQT6-F1
#
_cell.length_a   1.000
_cell.length_b   1.000
_cell.length_c   1.000
_cell.angle_alpha   90.00
_cell.angle_beta   90.00
_cell.angle_gamma   90.00
#
_symmetry.space_group_name_H-M   'P 1'
#
loop_
_entity.id
_entity.type
_entity.pdbx_description
1 polymer ?
#
loop_
_entity_poly.entity_id
_entity_poly.type
_entity_poly.pdbx_seq_one_letter_code
_entity_poly.pdbx_strand_id
1 'polypeptide(L)'
;MLKVGALLKFLLDLNPQNTPARLALYNWLRSFANPEEPLSRELFERFFTDCLDYPHWVGNKNQLGHEVRFLIENFNKFYQQKFDMRGLRFPEEYQIIEAEHTQDAIDILTCHLNGRISPDDKFRIINDQNKRFIAIILKADRNLEIRTYDRKFTLRGGILEPLRRDLALFYDSNLELSSQHQHKIEIAPYITAQFTLEDGMVTGHALRGFVFQKFLEVRNESLASQSRLQVPIRRLEQLFIDRESDKEYQELVQKLERTRSLVQAGDAEARRWASAIITQAETSLEQIYTGDRLLSLLIRDLRHTLKPEGSPTWPTLNPLAPDSTN
;
A
#
# COMPACT_ATOMS: atom_id res chain seq x y z
N MET A 1 23.22 -24.46 5.34
CA MET A 1 22.78 -23.47 4.34
C MET A 1 23.00 -22.09 4.95
N LEU A 2 23.58 -21.14 4.21
CA LEU A 2 23.77 -19.77 4.73
C LEU A 2 22.41 -19.11 4.92
N LYS A 3 22.23 -18.45 6.07
CA LYS A 3 20.99 -17.77 6.46
C LYS A 3 21.11 -16.25 6.31
N VAL A 4 19.98 -15.57 6.18
CA VAL A 4 19.91 -14.10 6.15
C VAL A 4 20.58 -13.46 7.37
N GLY A 5 20.40 -14.03 8.57
CA GLY A 5 21.02 -13.51 9.79
C GLY A 5 22.55 -13.46 9.73
N ALA A 6 23.20 -14.40 9.04
CA ALA A 6 24.65 -14.39 8.84
C ALA A 6 25.08 -13.25 7.92
N LEU A 7 24.35 -13.01 6.83
CA LEU A 7 24.61 -11.90 5.92
C LEU A 7 24.37 -10.55 6.60
N LEU A 8 23.31 -10.43 7.41
CA LEU A 8 23.05 -9.22 8.19
C LEU A 8 24.19 -8.87 9.15
N LYS A 9 24.71 -9.87 9.87
CA LYS A 9 25.86 -9.69 10.75
C LYS A 9 27.10 -9.25 9.97
N PHE A 10 27.38 -9.91 8.84
CA PHE A 10 28.49 -9.55 7.96
C PHE A 10 28.38 -8.10 7.44
N LEU A 11 27.20 -7.68 6.99
CA LEU A 11 26.96 -6.30 6.53
C LEU A 11 27.17 -5.28 7.65
N LEU A 12 26.77 -5.61 8.89
CA LEU A 12 26.97 -4.76 10.06
C LEU A 12 28.45 -4.56 10.36
N ASP A 13 29.25 -5.64 10.30
CA ASP A 13 30.70 -5.61 10.53
C ASP A 13 31.43 -4.77 9.46
N LEU A 14 30.90 -4.72 8.23
CA LEU A 14 31.42 -3.90 7.13
C LEU A 14 30.97 -2.43 7.16
N ASN A 15 30.25 -2.00 8.19
CA ASN A 15 29.56 -0.70 8.27
C ASN A 15 28.62 -0.43 7.08
N PRO A 16 27.31 -0.67 7.24
CA PRO A 16 26.32 -0.49 6.17
C PRO A 16 26.25 0.92 5.59
N GLN A 17 26.66 1.95 6.34
CA GLN A 17 26.55 3.36 5.94
C GLN A 17 27.58 3.78 4.87
N ASN A 18 28.54 2.92 4.56
CA ASN A 18 29.62 3.26 3.63
C ASN A 18 29.14 3.56 2.21
N THR A 19 28.10 2.87 1.74
CA THR A 19 27.52 3.10 0.41
C THR A 19 25.99 3.03 0.49
N PRO A 20 25.27 3.81 -0.34
CA PRO A 20 23.80 3.75 -0.36
C PRO A 20 23.25 2.35 -0.70
N ALA A 21 23.95 1.59 -1.57
CA ALA A 21 23.53 0.25 -1.99
C ALA A 21 23.66 -0.77 -0.85
N ARG A 22 24.76 -0.71 -0.09
CA ARG A 22 24.96 -1.54 1.11
C ARG A 22 23.94 -1.21 2.20
N LEU A 23 23.68 0.08 2.41
CA LEU A 23 22.68 0.53 3.37
C LEU A 23 21.27 0.05 2.97
N ALA A 24 20.92 0.16 1.68
CA ALA A 24 19.65 -0.32 1.15
C ALA A 24 19.49 -1.83 1.38
N LEU A 25 20.50 -2.64 1.02
CA LEU A 25 20.47 -4.09 1.25
C LEU A 25 20.32 -4.43 2.72
N TYR A 26 21.11 -3.79 3.60
CA TYR A 26 21.03 -4.02 5.04
C TYR A 26 19.66 -3.68 5.61
N ASN A 27 19.11 -2.50 5.30
CA ASN A 27 17.82 -2.08 5.83
C ASN A 27 16.67 -2.96 5.32
N TRP A 28 16.72 -3.35 4.04
CA TRP A 28 15.72 -4.22 3.43
C TRP A 28 15.75 -5.61 4.06
N LEU A 29 16.94 -6.24 4.16
CA LEU A 29 17.09 -7.56 4.79
C LEU A 29 16.66 -7.52 6.26
N ARG A 30 17.04 -6.47 7.00
CA ARG A 30 16.73 -6.38 8.43
C ARG A 30 15.22 -6.32 8.69
N SER A 31 14.45 -5.78 7.75
CA SER A 31 13.06 -5.40 7.99
C SER A 31 12.05 -6.27 7.25
N PHE A 32 12.39 -6.74 6.04
CA PHE A 32 11.48 -7.51 5.18
C PHE A 32 11.87 -8.98 5.02
N ALA A 33 13.11 -9.35 5.34
CA ALA A 33 13.59 -10.73 5.28
C ALA A 33 13.54 -11.37 6.69
N ASN A 34 13.31 -12.69 6.73
CA ASN A 34 13.37 -13.44 7.99
C ASN A 34 14.82 -13.86 8.26
N PRO A 35 15.43 -13.51 9.41
CA PRO A 35 16.82 -13.88 9.71
C PRO A 35 17.12 -15.38 9.61
N GLU A 36 16.11 -16.23 9.85
CA GLU A 36 16.24 -17.68 9.79
C GLU A 36 16.06 -18.26 8.38
N GLU A 37 15.56 -17.47 7.42
CA GLU A 37 15.38 -17.94 6.05
C GLU A 37 16.75 -18.16 5.37
N PRO A 38 16.87 -19.19 4.51
CA PRO A 38 18.10 -19.41 3.76
C PRO A 38 18.29 -18.32 2.71
N LEU A 39 19.54 -17.97 2.43
CA LEU A 39 19.88 -17.15 1.28
C LEU A 39 19.44 -17.89 0.00
N SER A 40 18.62 -17.22 -0.79
CA SER A 40 18.05 -17.75 -2.04
C SER A 40 18.16 -16.70 -3.14
N ARG A 41 18.04 -17.14 -4.40
CA ARG A 41 18.02 -16.21 -5.54
C ARG A 41 16.77 -15.33 -5.46
N GLU A 42 15.66 -15.93 -5.08
CA GLU A 42 14.36 -15.27 -4.93
C GLU A 42 14.41 -14.15 -3.88
N LEU A 43 15.22 -14.29 -2.82
CA LEU A 43 15.46 -13.22 -1.85
C LEU A 43 16.13 -11.99 -2.51
N PHE A 44 17.23 -12.20 -3.23
CA PHE A 44 17.96 -11.11 -3.88
C PHE A 44 17.18 -10.52 -5.06
N GLU A 45 16.47 -11.34 -5.82
CA GLU A 45 15.59 -10.85 -6.88
C GLU A 45 14.47 -9.98 -6.32
N ARG A 46 13.84 -10.36 -5.19
CA ARG A 46 12.85 -9.51 -4.50
C ARG A 46 13.46 -8.18 -4.09
N PHE A 47 14.65 -8.20 -3.49
CA PHE A 47 15.38 -6.97 -3.15
C PHE A 47 15.66 -6.10 -4.38
N PHE A 48 16.14 -6.68 -5.49
CA PHE A 48 16.41 -5.93 -6.70
C PHE A 48 15.14 -5.37 -7.33
N THR A 49 14.05 -6.13 -7.40
CA THR A 49 12.78 -5.62 -7.93
C THR A 49 12.19 -4.51 -7.08
N ASP A 50 12.34 -4.59 -5.74
CA ASP A 50 11.94 -3.53 -4.84
C ASP A 50 12.81 -2.28 -5.05
N CYS A 51 14.13 -2.43 -5.17
CA CYS A 51 15.04 -1.32 -5.49
C CYS A 51 14.70 -0.64 -6.81
N LEU A 52 14.46 -1.44 -7.86
CA LEU A 52 14.24 -0.96 -9.22
C LEU A 52 12.88 -0.27 -9.41
N ASP A 53 12.02 -0.27 -8.40
CA ASP A 53 10.86 0.60 -8.37
C ASP A 53 11.24 2.07 -8.09
N TYR A 54 12.38 2.33 -7.46
CA TYR A 54 12.82 3.69 -7.14
C TYR A 54 13.61 4.30 -8.31
N PRO A 55 13.27 5.51 -8.79
CA PRO A 55 13.98 6.17 -9.88
C PRO A 55 15.50 6.29 -9.67
N HIS A 56 15.94 6.48 -8.41
CA HIS A 56 17.34 6.51 -8.05
C HIS A 56 18.08 5.23 -8.50
N TRP A 57 17.54 4.04 -8.20
CA TRP A 57 18.18 2.78 -8.57
C TRP A 57 18.01 2.43 -10.03
N VAL A 58 16.93 2.87 -10.67
CA VAL A 58 16.79 2.76 -12.14
C VAL A 58 17.90 3.53 -12.86
N GLY A 59 18.26 4.73 -12.37
CA GLY A 59 19.39 5.50 -12.91
C GLY A 59 20.78 4.95 -12.53
N ASN A 60 20.88 4.17 -11.44
CA ASN A 60 22.15 3.71 -10.86
C ASN A 60 22.26 2.17 -10.75
N LYS A 61 21.65 1.43 -11.70
CA LYS A 61 21.60 -0.05 -11.67
C LYS A 61 22.97 -0.70 -11.52
N ASN A 62 23.95 -0.22 -12.28
CA ASN A 62 25.32 -0.74 -12.27
C ASN A 62 25.97 -0.61 -10.89
N GLN A 63 25.74 0.51 -10.21
CA GLN A 63 26.28 0.74 -8.87
C GLN A 63 25.65 -0.23 -7.86
N LEU A 64 24.32 -0.39 -7.91
CA LEU A 64 23.59 -1.34 -7.05
C LEU A 64 24.07 -2.78 -7.27
N GLY A 65 24.11 -3.21 -8.53
CA GLY A 65 24.51 -4.57 -8.90
C GLY A 65 25.96 -4.87 -8.53
N HIS A 66 26.88 -3.95 -8.82
CA HIS A 66 28.29 -4.12 -8.51
C HIS A 66 28.54 -4.23 -6.99
N GLU A 67 27.96 -3.32 -6.19
CA GLU A 67 28.14 -3.36 -4.73
C GLU A 67 27.58 -4.65 -4.14
N VAL A 68 26.37 -5.06 -4.54
CA VAL A 68 25.73 -6.27 -3.99
C VAL A 68 26.49 -7.53 -4.42
N ARG A 69 26.95 -7.60 -5.67
CA ARG A 69 27.82 -8.68 -6.15
C ARG A 69 29.10 -8.77 -5.33
N PHE A 70 29.79 -7.65 -5.14
CA PHE A 70 31.00 -7.56 -4.33
C PHE A 70 30.77 -8.00 -2.88
N LEU A 71 29.64 -7.62 -2.27
CA LEU A 71 29.28 -8.03 -0.92
C LEU A 71 29.06 -9.54 -0.82
N ILE A 72 28.32 -10.15 -1.76
CA ILE A 72 28.07 -11.60 -1.77
C ILE A 72 29.36 -12.39 -2.02
N GLU A 73 30.21 -11.92 -2.94
CA GLU A 73 31.50 -12.55 -3.23
C GLU A 73 32.42 -12.54 -2.01
N ASN A 74 32.49 -11.42 -1.29
CA ASN A 74 33.28 -11.34 -0.07
C ASN A 74 32.66 -12.20 1.04
N PHE A 75 31.34 -12.13 1.23
CA PHE A 75 30.63 -13.00 2.17
C PHE A 75 30.96 -14.49 1.93
N ASN A 76 30.95 -14.94 0.68
CA ASN A 76 31.33 -16.29 0.27
C ASN A 76 32.81 -16.67 0.52
N LYS A 77 33.70 -15.69 0.73
CA LYS A 77 35.09 -15.94 1.15
C LYS A 77 35.21 -16.13 2.66
N PHE A 78 34.33 -15.52 3.45
CA PHE A 78 34.36 -15.61 4.92
C PHE A 78 33.79 -16.92 5.47
N TYR A 79 32.84 -17.56 4.77
CA TYR A 79 32.17 -18.77 5.23
C TYR A 79 32.55 -20.02 4.42
N GLN A 80 32.60 -21.18 5.08
CA GLN A 80 32.91 -22.46 4.43
C GLN A 80 31.82 -22.89 3.43
N GLN A 81 30.55 -22.65 3.78
CA GLN A 81 29.43 -22.81 2.86
C GLN A 81 29.29 -21.54 2.02
N LYS A 82 28.95 -21.70 0.74
CA LYS A 82 28.83 -20.59 -0.22
C LYS A 82 27.40 -20.50 -0.74
N PHE A 83 26.93 -19.27 -0.93
CA PHE A 83 25.75 -18.98 -1.71
C PHE A 83 26.10 -19.03 -3.20
N ASP A 84 25.35 -19.84 -3.97
CA ASP A 84 25.55 -19.96 -5.41
C ASP A 84 24.83 -18.82 -6.14
N MET A 85 25.60 -17.96 -6.81
CA MET A 85 25.08 -16.84 -7.60
C MET A 85 24.68 -17.25 -9.03
N ARG A 86 24.87 -18.50 -9.44
CA ARG A 86 24.55 -18.93 -10.81
C ARG A 86 23.05 -18.76 -11.10
N GLY A 87 22.76 -18.04 -12.18
CA GLY A 87 21.39 -17.73 -12.60
C GLY A 87 20.69 -16.68 -11.75
N LEU A 88 21.38 -16.01 -10.82
CA LEU A 88 20.87 -14.79 -10.20
C LEU A 88 20.96 -13.64 -11.20
N ARG A 89 19.83 -13.01 -11.49
CA ARG A 89 19.78 -11.81 -12.32
C ARG A 89 20.15 -10.57 -11.49
N PHE A 90 21.14 -9.82 -11.94
CA PHE A 90 21.54 -8.56 -11.28
C PHE A 90 20.80 -7.34 -11.86
N PRO A 91 20.71 -6.21 -11.13
CA PRO A 91 19.94 -5.04 -11.54
C PRO A 91 20.18 -4.56 -12.98
N GLU A 92 21.42 -4.57 -13.44
CA GLU A 92 21.82 -4.16 -14.79
C GLU A 92 21.23 -5.05 -15.89
N GLU A 93 20.86 -6.29 -15.57
CA GLU A 93 20.25 -7.25 -16.48
C GLU A 93 18.71 -7.13 -16.53
N TYR A 94 18.10 -6.31 -15.66
CA TYR A 94 16.66 -6.05 -15.71
C TYR A 94 16.34 -4.98 -16.76
N GLN A 95 15.60 -5.39 -17.78
CA GLN A 95 14.86 -4.48 -18.63
C GLN A 95 13.58 -4.05 -17.91
N ILE A 96 13.44 -2.75 -17.66
CA ILE A 96 12.25 -2.16 -17.04
C ILE A 96 11.48 -1.46 -18.16
N ILE A 97 10.21 -1.81 -18.30
CA ILE A 97 9.31 -1.27 -19.32
C ILE A 97 8.14 -0.65 -18.58
N GLU A 98 7.86 0.62 -18.84
CA GLU A 98 6.70 1.30 -18.28
C GLU A 98 5.58 1.33 -19.32
N ALA A 99 4.41 0.78 -18.99
CA ALA A 99 3.28 0.75 -19.91
C ALA A 99 2.57 2.12 -19.94
N GLU A 100 2.64 2.82 -21.06
CA GLU A 100 2.06 4.15 -21.26
C GLU A 100 0.53 4.11 -21.40
N HIS A 101 0.00 3.08 -22.06
CA HIS A 101 -1.45 2.86 -22.17
C HIS A 101 -1.97 1.96 -21.04
N THR A 102 -3.12 2.33 -20.49
CA THR A 102 -3.76 1.58 -19.40
C THR A 102 -4.18 0.19 -19.84
N GLN A 103 -4.67 0.04 -21.08
CA GLN A 103 -5.12 -1.26 -21.59
C GLN A 103 -3.95 -2.26 -21.72
N ASP A 104 -2.81 -1.83 -22.25
CA ASP A 104 -1.62 -2.68 -22.37
C ASP A 104 -1.18 -3.21 -20.99
N ALA A 105 -1.21 -2.36 -19.96
CA ALA A 105 -0.90 -2.78 -18.61
C ALA A 105 -1.90 -3.82 -18.08
N ILE A 106 -3.20 -3.65 -18.34
CA ILE A 106 -4.25 -4.61 -17.96
C ILE A 106 -4.03 -5.93 -18.69
N ASP A 107 -3.69 -5.91 -19.98
CA ASP A 107 -3.48 -7.12 -20.79
C ASP A 107 -2.25 -7.90 -20.31
N ILE A 108 -1.14 -7.20 -20.01
CA ILE A 108 0.06 -7.80 -19.41
C ILE A 108 -0.28 -8.43 -18.06
N LEU A 109 -1.00 -7.72 -17.18
CA LEU A 109 -1.39 -8.21 -15.87
C LEU A 109 -2.35 -9.40 -15.96
N THR A 110 -3.29 -9.38 -16.89
CA THR A 110 -4.23 -10.48 -17.15
C THR A 110 -3.47 -11.73 -17.59
N CYS A 111 -2.52 -11.59 -18.52
CA CYS A 111 -1.65 -12.68 -18.95
C CYS A 111 -0.82 -13.24 -17.77
N HIS A 112 -0.22 -12.36 -16.98
CA HIS A 112 0.58 -12.74 -15.81
C HIS A 112 -0.25 -13.50 -14.76
N LEU A 113 -1.47 -13.04 -14.46
CA LEU A 113 -2.35 -13.66 -13.48
C LEU A 113 -2.89 -15.01 -13.96
N ASN A 114 -3.31 -15.11 -15.24
CA ASN A 114 -3.75 -16.37 -15.83
C ASN A 114 -2.69 -17.48 -15.75
N GLY A 115 -1.40 -17.13 -15.81
CA GLY A 115 -0.30 -18.08 -15.65
C GLY A 115 0.01 -18.48 -14.20
N ARG A 116 -0.64 -17.87 -13.20
CA ARG A 116 -0.31 -18.05 -11.77
C ARG A 116 -1.46 -18.52 -10.89
N ILE A 117 -2.69 -18.15 -11.22
CA ILE A 117 -3.85 -18.53 -10.41
C ILE A 117 -4.37 -19.90 -10.79
N SER A 118 -5.08 -20.56 -9.85
CA SER A 118 -5.72 -21.83 -10.13
C SER A 118 -6.86 -21.66 -11.14
N PRO A 119 -7.20 -22.68 -11.95
CA PRO A 119 -8.32 -22.60 -12.90
C PRO A 119 -9.68 -22.27 -12.27
N ASP A 120 -9.85 -22.64 -10.99
CA ASP A 120 -11.07 -22.38 -10.21
C ASP A 120 -11.09 -20.99 -9.56
N ASP A 121 -9.95 -20.27 -9.55
CA ASP A 121 -9.87 -18.92 -9.01
C ASP A 121 -10.44 -17.92 -10.03
N LYS A 122 -11.12 -16.89 -9.52
CA LYS A 122 -11.60 -15.77 -10.35
C LYS A 122 -10.84 -14.52 -10.00
N PHE A 123 -10.61 -13.64 -10.97
CA PHE A 123 -10.03 -12.34 -10.67
C PHE A 123 -10.63 -11.23 -11.50
N ARG A 124 -10.51 -10.01 -10.98
CA ARG A 124 -10.75 -8.76 -11.71
C ARG A 124 -9.60 -7.80 -11.44
N ILE A 125 -9.25 -7.01 -12.45
CA ILE A 125 -8.26 -5.94 -12.33
C ILE A 125 -9.00 -4.62 -12.43
N ILE A 126 -8.74 -3.72 -11.49
CA ILE A 126 -9.27 -2.36 -11.49
C ILE A 126 -8.10 -1.38 -11.50
N ASN A 127 -8.30 -0.23 -12.16
CA ASN A 127 -7.35 0.87 -12.12
C ASN A 127 -7.78 1.83 -11.01
N ASP A 128 -6.90 2.08 -10.04
CA ASP A 128 -7.11 3.08 -9.01
C ASP A 128 -6.79 4.48 -9.57
N GLN A 129 -7.41 5.51 -9.00
CA GLN A 129 -7.20 6.91 -9.37
C GLN A 129 -5.71 7.34 -9.28
N ASN A 130 -4.90 6.60 -8.52
CA ASN A 130 -3.46 6.81 -8.38
C ASN A 130 -2.59 6.13 -9.47
N LYS A 131 -3.16 5.72 -10.60
CA LYS A 131 -2.44 5.02 -11.71
C LYS A 131 -1.84 3.67 -11.31
N ARG A 132 -2.34 3.05 -10.24
CA ARG A 132 -2.00 1.68 -9.83
C ARG A 132 -3.09 0.72 -10.28
N PHE A 133 -2.71 -0.53 -10.48
CA PHE A 133 -3.63 -1.61 -10.80
C PHE A 133 -3.82 -2.50 -9.58
N ILE A 134 -5.07 -2.78 -9.25
CA ILE A 134 -5.44 -3.63 -8.12
C ILE A 134 -6.10 -4.87 -8.69
N ALA A 135 -5.48 -6.02 -8.47
CA ALA A 135 -6.06 -7.31 -8.79
C ALA A 135 -6.75 -7.87 -7.55
N ILE A 136 -8.04 -8.15 -7.69
CA ILE A 136 -8.87 -8.77 -6.66
C ILE A 136 -9.07 -10.21 -7.10
N ILE A 137 -8.47 -11.15 -6.38
CA ILE A 137 -8.46 -12.57 -6.71
C ILE A 137 -9.31 -13.31 -5.68
N LEU A 138 -10.41 -13.90 -6.12
CA LEU A 138 -11.28 -14.78 -5.34
C LEU A 138 -10.83 -16.22 -5.51
N LYS A 139 -10.36 -16.80 -4.42
CA LYS A 139 -9.94 -18.19 -4.34
C LYS A 139 -11.14 -19.13 -4.27
N ALA A 140 -10.93 -20.39 -4.65
CA ALA A 140 -11.96 -21.44 -4.59
C ALA A 140 -12.55 -21.64 -3.17
N ASP A 141 -11.76 -21.42 -2.13
CA ASP A 141 -12.16 -21.47 -0.71
C ASP A 141 -12.87 -20.20 -0.21
N ARG A 142 -13.15 -19.25 -1.11
CA ARG A 142 -13.73 -17.92 -0.86
C ARG A 142 -12.81 -16.94 -0.13
N ASN A 143 -11.55 -17.27 0.10
CA ASN A 143 -10.57 -16.29 0.54
C ASN A 143 -10.29 -15.27 -0.58
N LEU A 144 -9.90 -14.06 -0.21
CA LEU A 144 -9.49 -13.04 -1.17
C LEU A 144 -7.99 -12.75 -1.07
N GLU A 145 -7.38 -12.57 -2.22
CA GLU A 145 -6.02 -12.08 -2.36
C GLU A 145 -6.06 -10.77 -3.17
N ILE A 146 -5.64 -9.68 -2.54
CA ILE A 146 -5.65 -8.34 -3.12
C ILE A 146 -4.21 -7.96 -3.44
N ARG A 147 -3.88 -7.90 -4.73
CA ARG A 147 -2.54 -7.55 -5.20
C ARG A 147 -2.53 -6.16 -5.81
N THR A 148 -1.47 -5.39 -5.53
CA THR A 148 -1.27 -4.07 -6.11
C THR A 148 -0.07 -4.10 -7.05
N TYR A 149 -0.23 -3.50 -8.22
CA TYR A 149 0.79 -3.41 -9.26
C TYR A 149 0.93 -1.98 -9.76
N ASP A 150 2.17 -1.60 -10.07
CA ASP A 150 2.47 -0.36 -10.77
C ASP A 150 2.53 -0.58 -12.28
N ARG A 151 2.80 0.50 -13.02
CA ARG A 151 2.95 0.48 -14.49
C ARG A 151 4.29 -0.09 -14.96
N LYS A 152 5.12 -0.58 -14.05
CA LYS A 152 6.48 -1.07 -14.33
C LYS A 152 6.50 -2.59 -14.48
N PHE A 153 7.00 -3.03 -15.62
CA PHE A 153 7.09 -4.42 -16.03
C PHE A 153 8.54 -4.79 -16.34
N THR A 154 8.82 -6.09 -16.37
CA THR A 154 10.11 -6.64 -16.76
C THR A 154 9.93 -7.91 -17.56
N LEU A 155 10.89 -8.24 -18.42
CA LEU A 155 10.88 -9.46 -19.21
C LEU A 155 11.48 -10.62 -18.42
N ARG A 156 10.70 -11.70 -18.22
CA ARG A 156 11.21 -12.96 -17.67
C ARG A 156 10.76 -14.12 -18.56
N GLY A 157 11.71 -14.94 -19.00
CA GLY A 157 11.41 -16.06 -19.90
C GLY A 157 10.73 -15.64 -21.22
N GLY A 158 10.99 -14.41 -21.70
CA GLY A 158 10.36 -13.87 -22.91
C GLY A 158 8.95 -13.30 -22.71
N ILE A 159 8.43 -13.29 -21.48
CA ILE A 159 7.09 -12.80 -21.15
C ILE A 159 7.22 -11.53 -20.31
N LEU A 160 6.35 -10.55 -20.58
CA LEU A 160 6.22 -9.37 -19.72
C LEU A 160 5.51 -9.74 -18.44
N GLU A 161 6.12 -9.40 -17.32
CA GLU A 161 5.56 -9.62 -16.00
C GLU A 161 5.74 -8.37 -15.14
N PRO A 162 4.92 -8.16 -14.09
CA PRO A 162 5.10 -7.06 -13.16
C PRO A 162 6.50 -7.07 -12.55
N LEU A 163 7.07 -5.87 -12.40
CA LEU A 163 8.36 -5.69 -11.76
C LEU A 163 8.32 -6.22 -10.32
N ARG A 164 7.37 -5.71 -9.52
CA ARG A 164 7.08 -6.17 -8.16
C ARG A 164 5.91 -7.14 -8.13
N ARG A 165 5.95 -8.12 -7.22
CA ARG A 165 4.96 -9.22 -7.13
C ARG A 165 4.58 -9.57 -5.71
N ASP A 166 4.98 -8.75 -4.76
CA ASP A 166 4.96 -9.04 -3.34
C ASP A 166 4.02 -8.12 -2.57
N LEU A 167 3.52 -7.05 -3.19
CA LEU A 167 2.44 -6.22 -2.67
C LEU A 167 1.12 -6.99 -2.69
N ALA A 168 0.78 -7.60 -1.57
CA ALA A 168 -0.43 -8.38 -1.38
C ALA A 168 -1.02 -8.19 0.03
N LEU A 169 -2.34 -8.08 0.09
CA LEU A 169 -3.14 -8.28 1.29
C LEU A 169 -3.96 -9.57 1.13
N PHE A 170 -4.11 -10.32 2.20
CA PHE A 170 -4.84 -11.58 2.22
C PHE A 170 -6.04 -11.46 3.17
N TYR A 171 -7.20 -11.90 2.72
CA TYR A 171 -8.43 -11.87 3.49
C TYR A 171 -9.06 -13.26 3.55
N ASP A 172 -9.69 -13.56 4.67
CA ASP A 172 -10.45 -14.79 4.84
C ASP A 172 -11.83 -14.70 4.15
N SER A 173 -12.63 -15.76 4.26
CA SER A 173 -13.99 -15.81 3.72
C SER A 173 -14.97 -14.83 4.38
N ASN A 174 -14.62 -14.24 5.53
CA ASN A 174 -15.40 -13.23 6.23
C ASN A 174 -14.99 -11.80 5.86
N LEU A 175 -14.06 -11.65 4.91
CA LEU A 175 -13.46 -10.37 4.51
C LEU A 175 -12.65 -9.72 5.63
N GLU A 176 -12.13 -10.51 6.57
CA GLU A 176 -11.18 -10.06 7.59
C GLU A 176 -9.75 -10.36 7.14
N LEU A 177 -8.79 -9.48 7.49
CA LEU A 177 -7.39 -9.71 7.14
C LEU A 177 -6.88 -11.00 7.79
N SER A 178 -6.29 -11.87 6.97
CA SER A 178 -5.81 -13.18 7.41
C SER A 178 -4.65 -13.07 8.39
N SER A 179 -4.73 -13.77 9.53
CA SER A 179 -3.62 -13.91 10.48
C SER A 179 -2.53 -14.89 10.03
N GLN A 180 -2.82 -15.71 9.02
CA GLN A 180 -1.91 -16.76 8.54
C GLN A 180 -0.90 -16.26 7.51
N HIS A 181 -1.05 -15.02 7.05
CA HIS A 181 -0.26 -14.47 5.97
C HIS A 181 0.50 -13.23 6.41
N GLN A 182 1.64 -13.02 5.76
CA GLN A 182 2.34 -11.75 5.81
C GLN A 182 1.77 -10.82 4.74
N HIS A 183 1.36 -9.65 5.16
CA HIS A 183 0.79 -8.60 4.33
C HIS A 183 1.88 -7.63 3.92
N LYS A 184 1.83 -7.13 2.70
CA LYS A 184 2.72 -6.06 2.22
C LYS A 184 1.97 -5.10 1.31
N ILE A 185 2.06 -3.81 1.60
CA ILE A 185 1.30 -2.76 0.90
C ILE A 185 2.12 -1.47 0.81
N GLU A 186 1.93 -0.72 -0.26
CA GLU A 186 2.42 0.66 -0.35
C GLU A 186 1.43 1.64 0.29
N ILE A 187 1.80 2.20 1.45
CA ILE A 187 0.95 3.10 2.25
C ILE A 187 1.06 4.57 1.84
N ALA A 188 2.12 4.94 1.14
CA ALA A 188 2.35 6.25 0.53
C ALA A 188 3.42 6.11 -0.57
N PRO A 189 3.58 7.07 -1.49
CA PRO A 189 4.63 7.01 -2.51
C PRO A 189 5.99 6.71 -1.89
N TYR A 190 6.64 5.65 -2.36
CA TYR A 190 7.96 5.22 -1.89
C TYR A 190 8.01 4.74 -0.43
N ILE A 191 6.86 4.46 0.19
CA ILE A 191 6.74 3.92 1.55
C ILE A 191 5.96 2.60 1.52
N THR A 192 6.68 1.50 1.72
CA THR A 192 6.08 0.15 1.78
C THR A 192 6.04 -0.34 3.21
N ALA A 193 4.90 -0.87 3.63
CA ALA A 193 4.70 -1.55 4.90
C ALA A 193 4.63 -3.06 4.70
N GLN A 194 5.16 -3.82 5.65
CA GLN A 194 5.06 -5.27 5.76
C GLN A 194 4.70 -5.65 7.19
N PHE A 195 3.66 -6.45 7.39
CA PHE A 195 3.13 -6.75 8.71
C PHE A 195 2.40 -8.10 8.75
N THR A 196 2.21 -8.62 9.95
CA THR A 196 1.37 -9.79 10.26
C THR A 196 0.28 -9.38 11.26
N LEU A 197 -0.80 -10.15 11.30
CA LEU A 197 -1.85 -10.01 12.31
C LEU A 197 -1.89 -11.25 13.19
N GLU A 198 -2.02 -11.05 14.49
CA GLU A 198 -2.20 -12.11 15.48
C GLU A 198 -3.17 -11.59 16.54
N ASP A 199 -4.31 -12.28 16.72
CA ASP A 199 -5.39 -11.87 17.64
C ASP A 199 -5.86 -10.40 17.50
N GLY A 200 -5.93 -9.91 16.25
CA GLY A 200 -6.30 -8.53 15.94
C GLY A 200 -5.22 -7.48 16.23
N MET A 201 -4.04 -7.92 16.69
CA MET A 201 -2.87 -7.10 16.91
C MET A 201 -1.93 -7.17 15.70
N VAL A 202 -1.36 -6.03 15.36
CA VAL A 202 -0.46 -5.87 14.22
C VAL A 202 0.98 -5.81 14.72
N THR A 203 1.85 -6.56 14.05
CA THR A 203 3.31 -6.44 14.20
C THR A 203 3.94 -6.29 12.83
N GLY A 204 4.80 -5.28 12.65
CA GLY A 204 5.44 -5.05 11.37
C GLY A 204 6.24 -3.75 11.28
N HIS A 205 6.68 -3.45 10.07
CA HIS A 205 7.52 -2.30 9.77
C HIS A 205 7.10 -1.62 8.48
N ALA A 206 7.35 -0.33 8.37
CA ALA A 206 7.32 0.37 7.09
C ALA A 206 8.68 1.02 6.81
N LEU A 207 9.10 0.94 5.54
CA LEU A 207 10.35 1.48 5.05
C LEU A 207 10.07 2.57 4.01
N ARG A 208 10.90 3.62 4.00
CA ARG A 208 10.78 4.76 3.09
C ARG A 208 12.02 4.98 2.24
N GLY A 209 11.79 5.43 1.01
CA GLY A 209 12.82 5.88 0.09
C GLY A 209 13.74 4.78 -0.42
N PHE A 210 14.65 5.15 -1.31
CA PHE A 210 15.49 4.21 -2.05
C PHE A 210 16.50 3.44 -1.18
N VAL A 211 16.82 3.93 0.03
CA VAL A 211 17.67 3.22 1.00
C VAL A 211 16.88 2.40 2.03
N PHE A 212 15.55 2.28 1.84
CA PHE A 212 14.65 1.56 2.75
C PHE A 212 14.78 2.00 4.21
N GLN A 213 14.87 3.31 4.46
CA GLN A 213 15.01 3.81 5.82
C GLN A 213 13.77 3.45 6.63
N LYS A 214 13.95 2.97 7.87
CA LYS A 214 12.84 2.72 8.79
C LYS A 214 11.96 3.97 8.94
N PHE A 215 10.68 3.82 8.66
CA PHE A 215 9.67 4.87 8.77
C PHE A 215 8.71 4.64 9.94
N LEU A 216 8.23 3.41 10.07
CA LEU A 216 7.31 2.98 11.12
C LEU A 216 7.75 1.60 11.64
N GLU A 217 7.54 1.36 12.92
CA GLU A 217 7.53 0.03 13.51
C GLU A 217 6.32 -0.06 14.41
N VAL A 218 5.55 -1.13 14.24
CA VAL A 218 4.36 -1.44 15.00
C VAL A 218 4.63 -2.75 15.73
N ARG A 219 4.39 -2.79 17.03
CA ARG A 219 4.63 -4.00 17.83
C ARG A 219 3.44 -4.30 18.72
N ASN A 220 2.66 -5.29 18.32
CA ASN A 220 1.50 -5.76 19.06
C ASN A 220 0.50 -4.62 19.38
N GLU A 221 0.16 -3.84 18.37
CA GLU A 221 -0.79 -2.73 18.49
C GLU A 221 -2.04 -3.03 17.66
N SER A 222 -3.22 -2.59 18.12
CA SER A 222 -4.45 -2.75 17.33
C SER A 222 -4.35 -2.03 15.98
N LEU A 223 -4.84 -2.64 14.90
CA LEU A 223 -4.87 -2.00 13.58
C LEU A 223 -5.60 -0.64 13.62
N ALA A 224 -6.66 -0.53 14.42
CA ALA A 224 -7.45 0.69 14.58
C ALA A 224 -6.66 1.85 15.22
N SER A 225 -5.58 1.59 15.97
CA SER A 225 -4.72 2.66 16.49
C SER A 225 -3.67 3.12 15.47
N GLN A 226 -3.43 2.34 14.42
CA GLN A 226 -2.40 2.58 13.41
C GLN A 226 -2.98 3.21 12.14
N SER A 227 -3.35 4.49 12.22
CA SER A 227 -3.94 5.23 11.09
C SER A 227 -3.11 5.17 9.81
N ARG A 228 -1.76 5.14 9.92
CA ARG A 228 -0.84 5.03 8.77
C ARG A 228 -0.93 3.69 8.02
N LEU A 229 -1.45 2.64 8.66
CA LEU A 229 -1.72 1.33 8.04
C LEU A 229 -3.20 1.19 7.71
N GLN A 230 -4.07 1.52 8.66
CA GLN A 230 -5.52 1.36 8.54
C GLN A 230 -6.06 2.14 7.33
N VAL A 231 -5.74 3.44 7.21
CA VAL A 231 -6.32 4.28 6.14
C VAL A 231 -6.02 3.72 4.73
N PRO A 232 -4.77 3.38 4.36
CA PRO A 232 -4.49 2.74 3.08
C PRO A 232 -5.22 1.41 2.85
N ILE A 233 -5.37 0.59 3.89
CA ILE A 233 -6.06 -0.70 3.79
C ILE A 233 -7.56 -0.48 3.54
N ARG A 234 -8.20 0.38 4.34
CA ARG A 234 -9.62 0.74 4.19
C ARG A 234 -9.90 1.38 2.82
N ARG A 235 -8.96 2.17 2.31
CA ARG A 235 -9.03 2.72 0.96
C ARG A 235 -9.00 1.64 -0.13
N LEU A 236 -8.31 0.52 0.06
CA LEU A 236 -8.38 -0.62 -0.86
C LEU A 236 -9.69 -1.39 -0.71
N GLU A 237 -10.14 -1.59 0.53
CA GLU A 237 -11.35 -2.35 0.86
C GLU A 237 -12.60 -1.77 0.22
N GLN A 238 -12.71 -0.45 0.08
CA GLN A 238 -13.85 0.19 -0.60
C GLN A 238 -14.10 -0.33 -2.02
N LEU A 239 -13.10 -0.95 -2.64
CA LEU A 239 -13.18 -1.42 -4.02
C LEU A 239 -13.82 -2.80 -4.13
N PHE A 240 -13.91 -3.56 -3.03
CA PHE A 240 -14.42 -4.94 -3.03
C PHE A 240 -15.31 -5.32 -1.85
N ILE A 241 -15.30 -4.55 -0.76
CA ILE A 241 -16.25 -4.68 0.34
C ILE A 241 -17.45 -3.77 0.05
N ASP A 242 -18.64 -4.34 0.14
CA ASP A 242 -19.87 -3.57 -0.01
C ASP A 242 -20.10 -2.67 1.20
N ARG A 243 -20.50 -1.42 0.96
CA ARG A 243 -20.70 -0.39 1.99
C ARG A 243 -21.80 -0.76 2.97
N GLU A 244 -22.81 -1.52 2.53
CA GLU A 244 -23.87 -2.01 3.41
C GLU A 244 -23.34 -3.03 4.43
N SER A 245 -22.30 -3.78 4.07
CA SER A 245 -21.65 -4.75 4.95
C SER A 245 -20.50 -4.17 5.78
N ASP A 246 -20.03 -2.97 5.43
CA ASP A 246 -18.92 -2.32 6.10
C ASP A 246 -19.34 -1.68 7.43
N LYS A 247 -18.97 -2.33 8.54
CA LYS A 247 -19.33 -1.91 9.91
C LYS A 247 -18.89 -0.47 10.23
N GLU A 248 -17.66 -0.09 9.89
CA GLU A 248 -17.16 1.25 10.23
C GLU A 248 -17.88 2.34 9.42
N TYR A 249 -18.18 2.06 8.15
CA TYR A 249 -18.97 2.97 7.31
C TYR A 249 -20.38 3.13 7.88
N GLN A 250 -21.06 2.03 8.22
CA GLN A 250 -22.40 2.06 8.81
C GLN A 250 -22.41 2.81 10.14
N GLU A 251 -21.42 2.60 11.01
CA GLU A 251 -21.29 3.35 12.25
C GLU A 251 -21.12 4.86 12.03
N LEU A 252 -20.33 5.27 11.03
CA LEU A 252 -20.13 6.67 10.70
C LEU A 252 -21.41 7.33 10.20
N VAL A 253 -22.15 6.64 9.32
CA VAL A 253 -23.46 7.08 8.82
C VAL A 253 -24.44 7.23 9.98
N GLN A 254 -24.57 6.20 10.83
CA GLN A 254 -25.48 6.23 11.98
C GLN A 254 -25.11 7.34 12.98
N LYS A 255 -23.81 7.59 13.21
CA LYS A 255 -23.34 8.70 14.06
C LYS A 255 -23.78 10.05 13.48
N LEU A 256 -23.63 10.28 12.18
CA LEU A 256 -24.06 11.52 11.52
C LEU A 256 -25.58 11.72 11.62
N GLU A 257 -26.37 10.69 11.33
CA GLU A 257 -27.84 10.74 11.38
C GLU A 257 -28.38 10.96 12.79
N ARG A 258 -27.82 10.23 13.77
CA ARG A 258 -28.20 10.37 15.18
C ARG A 258 -27.88 11.76 15.70
N THR A 259 -26.69 12.28 15.41
CA THR A 259 -26.30 13.62 15.87
C THR A 259 -27.14 14.70 15.22
N ARG A 260 -27.45 14.58 13.93
CA ARG A 260 -28.39 15.48 13.26
C ARG A 260 -29.74 15.50 13.98
N SER A 261 -30.30 14.33 14.28
CA SER A 261 -31.59 14.21 14.95
C SER A 261 -31.58 14.86 16.34
N LEU A 262 -30.50 14.68 17.12
CA LEU A 262 -30.35 15.31 18.43
C LEU A 262 -30.17 16.83 18.34
N VAL A 263 -29.39 17.33 17.37
CA VAL A 263 -29.22 18.77 17.14
C VAL A 263 -30.55 19.42 16.74
N GLN A 264 -31.36 18.76 15.91
CA GLN A 264 -32.71 19.21 15.55
C GLN A 264 -33.67 19.21 16.75
N ALA A 265 -33.53 18.25 17.67
CA ALA A 265 -34.29 18.22 18.91
C ALA A 265 -33.83 19.26 19.95
N GLY A 266 -32.81 20.07 19.65
CA GLY A 266 -32.32 21.13 20.54
C GLY A 266 -31.32 20.66 21.61
N ASP A 267 -30.76 19.46 21.47
CA ASP A 267 -29.77 18.93 22.40
C ASP A 267 -28.47 19.78 22.35
N ALA A 268 -28.17 20.44 23.47
CA ALA A 268 -27.02 21.33 23.60
C ALA A 268 -25.69 20.58 23.63
N GLU A 269 -25.68 19.33 24.10
CA GLU A 269 -24.49 18.48 24.09
C GLU A 269 -24.21 18.03 22.65
N ALA A 270 -25.22 17.52 21.94
CA ALA A 270 -25.15 17.18 20.51
C ALA A 270 -24.53 18.27 19.65
N ARG A 271 -24.92 19.53 19.88
CA ARG A 271 -24.32 20.68 19.20
C ARG A 271 -22.82 20.86 19.47
N ARG A 272 -22.34 20.53 20.68
CA ARG A 272 -20.91 20.66 21.05
C ARG A 272 -20.04 19.62 20.37
N TRP A 273 -20.48 18.37 20.27
CA TRP A 273 -19.68 17.30 19.65
C TRP A 273 -19.94 17.11 18.15
N ALA A 274 -20.99 17.73 17.58
CA ALA A 274 -21.27 17.65 16.15
C ALA A 274 -20.08 18.09 15.27
N SER A 275 -19.34 19.13 15.66
CA SER A 275 -18.13 19.57 14.94
C SER A 275 -17.06 18.47 14.88
N ALA A 276 -16.89 17.69 15.95
CA ALA A 276 -15.91 16.60 15.98
C ALA A 276 -16.30 15.46 15.02
N ILE A 277 -17.59 15.10 14.97
CA ILE A 277 -18.10 14.09 14.04
C ILE A 277 -17.97 14.57 12.60
N ILE A 278 -18.30 15.83 12.33
CA ILE A 278 -18.14 16.44 11.01
C ILE A 278 -16.68 16.31 10.55
N THR A 279 -15.72 16.70 11.40
CA THR A 279 -14.30 16.57 11.09
C THR A 279 -13.89 15.12 10.85
N GLN A 280 -14.37 14.17 11.65
CA GLN A 280 -14.12 12.75 11.47
C GLN A 280 -14.67 12.25 10.12
N ALA A 281 -15.90 12.64 9.78
CA ALA A 281 -16.56 12.23 8.56
C ALA A 281 -15.89 12.84 7.32
N GLU A 282 -15.47 14.10 7.39
CA GLU A 282 -14.72 14.78 6.33
C GLU A 282 -13.37 14.12 6.09
N THR A 283 -12.64 13.83 7.16
CA THR A 283 -11.37 13.10 7.07
C THR A 283 -11.57 11.73 6.42
N SER A 284 -12.63 11.01 6.80
CA SER A 284 -12.96 9.70 6.23
C SER A 284 -13.38 9.79 4.76
N LEU A 285 -14.17 10.81 4.40
CA LEU A 285 -14.59 11.08 3.03
C LEU A 285 -13.39 11.42 2.13
N GLU A 286 -12.46 12.23 2.62
CA GLU A 286 -11.27 12.63 1.87
C GLU A 286 -10.28 11.48 1.69
N GLN A 287 -10.03 10.71 2.77
CA GLN A 287 -8.94 9.74 2.80
C GLN A 287 -9.35 8.32 2.39
N ILE A 288 -10.59 7.92 2.67
CA ILE A 288 -11.07 6.54 2.47
C ILE A 288 -12.17 6.53 1.41
N TYR A 289 -13.28 7.21 1.64
CA TYR A 289 -14.51 7.11 0.82
C TYR A 289 -14.60 8.20 -0.26
N THR A 290 -13.52 8.45 -0.99
CA THR A 290 -13.42 9.57 -1.94
C THR A 290 -14.56 9.53 -2.96
N GLY A 291 -15.33 10.62 -3.04
CA GLY A 291 -16.45 10.76 -3.97
C GLY A 291 -17.78 10.15 -3.50
N ASP A 292 -17.89 9.72 -2.24
CA ASP A 292 -19.14 9.22 -1.66
C ASP A 292 -20.21 10.32 -1.56
N ARG A 293 -21.31 10.14 -2.30
CA ARG A 293 -22.42 11.11 -2.36
C ARG A 293 -23.26 11.14 -1.09
N LEU A 294 -23.50 10.00 -0.46
CA LEU A 294 -24.32 9.90 0.75
C LEU A 294 -23.61 10.58 1.92
N LEU A 295 -22.35 10.22 2.15
CA LEU A 295 -21.53 10.79 3.22
C LEU A 295 -21.36 12.30 3.02
N SER A 296 -21.11 12.75 1.79
CA SER A 296 -21.08 14.18 1.45
C SER A 296 -22.39 14.91 1.80
N LEU A 297 -23.54 14.28 1.52
CA LEU A 297 -24.86 14.85 1.81
C LEU A 297 -25.11 14.93 3.31
N LEU A 298 -24.83 13.87 4.06
CA LEU A 298 -25.01 13.83 5.51
C LEU A 298 -24.15 14.87 6.24
N ILE A 299 -22.90 15.03 5.83
CA ILE A 299 -22.00 16.08 6.35
C ILE A 299 -22.59 17.46 6.08
N ARG A 300 -23.04 17.71 4.84
CA ARG A 300 -23.62 18.99 4.44
C ARG A 300 -24.89 19.30 5.24
N ASP A 301 -25.77 18.33 5.41
CA ASP A 301 -27.03 18.46 6.14
C ASP A 301 -26.79 18.77 7.63
N LEU A 302 -25.84 18.08 8.29
CA LEU A 302 -25.49 18.37 9.67
C LEU A 302 -24.87 19.76 9.81
N ARG A 303 -23.99 20.18 8.89
CA ARG A 303 -23.45 21.55 8.84
C ARG A 303 -24.55 22.61 8.71
N HIS A 304 -25.56 22.39 7.87
CA HIS A 304 -26.69 23.31 7.74
C HIS A 304 -27.53 23.37 9.02
N THR A 305 -27.73 22.23 9.68
CA THR A 305 -28.50 22.16 10.94
C THR A 305 -27.81 22.88 12.09
N LEU A 306 -26.47 22.99 12.06
CA LEU A 306 -25.69 23.73 13.05
C LEU A 306 -25.67 25.25 12.82
N LYS A 307 -26.02 25.73 11.63
CA LYS A 307 -26.11 27.18 11.39
C LYS A 307 -27.27 27.74 12.21
N PRO A 308 -27.07 28.82 12.98
CA PRO A 308 -28.17 29.46 13.69
C PRO A 308 -29.22 29.93 12.67
N GLU A 309 -30.50 29.68 12.97
CA GLU A 309 -31.62 30.29 12.27
C GLU A 309 -31.40 31.81 12.25
N GLY A 310 -31.06 32.36 11.08
CA GLY A 310 -30.79 33.80 10.90
C GLY A 310 -29.39 34.19 10.43
N SER A 311 -28.48 33.27 10.08
CA SER A 311 -27.24 33.65 9.37
C SER A 311 -27.53 33.91 7.88
N PRO A 312 -27.45 35.16 7.37
CA PRO A 312 -27.86 35.47 6.02
C PRO A 312 -26.90 34.82 5.02
N THR A 313 -27.44 34.00 4.11
CA THR A 313 -26.76 33.67 2.86
C THR A 313 -26.72 34.94 2.01
N TRP A 314 -25.57 35.61 1.97
CA TRP A 314 -25.34 36.66 0.99
C TRP A 314 -25.56 36.09 -0.42
N PRO A 315 -26.38 36.72 -1.27
CA PRO A 315 -26.43 36.35 -2.67
C PRO A 315 -25.04 36.62 -3.26
N THR A 316 -24.50 35.65 -4.00
CA THR A 316 -23.40 35.86 -4.93
C THR A 316 -23.72 37.08 -5.78
N LEU A 317 -22.93 38.13 -5.64
CA LEU A 317 -22.98 39.28 -6.54
C LEU A 317 -22.67 38.75 -7.95
N ASN A 318 -23.71 38.68 -8.78
CA ASN A 318 -23.51 38.62 -10.23
C ASN A 318 -22.68 39.86 -10.61
N PRO A 319 -21.54 39.72 -11.29
CA PRO A 319 -20.89 40.87 -11.87
C PRO A 319 -21.86 41.51 -12.85
N LEU A 320 -22.15 42.79 -12.59
CA LEU A 320 -22.97 43.65 -13.43
C LEU A 320 -22.54 43.49 -14.89
N ALA A 321 -23.48 43.05 -15.73
CA ALA A 321 -23.36 43.20 -17.17
C ALA A 321 -23.23 44.70 -17.47
N PRO A 322 -22.24 45.15 -18.26
CA PRO A 322 -22.19 46.53 -18.69
C PRO A 322 -23.35 46.80 -19.64
N ASP A 323 -24.19 47.76 -19.26
CA ASP A 323 -25.28 48.31 -20.05
C ASP A 323 -24.80 48.71 -21.45
N SER A 324 -25.51 48.22 -22.45
CA SER A 324 -25.55 48.79 -23.79
C SER A 324 -26.23 50.16 -23.75
N THR A 325 -25.53 51.23 -24.13
CA THR A 325 -25.94 52.25 -25.12
C THR A 325 -25.04 53.49 -25.03
N ASN A 326 -24.13 53.68 -25.99
CA ASN A 326 -24.26 54.63 -27.11
C ASN A 326 -23.03 54.53 -28.03
#